data_AF-A0A225WHB2-F1
#
_entry.id   AF-A0A225WHB2-F1
#
_cell.length_a   1.000
_cell.length_b   1.000
_cell.length_c   1.000
_cell.angle_alpha   90.00
_cell.angle_beta   90.00
_cell.angle_gamma   90.00
#
_symmetry.space_group_name_H-M   'P 1'
#
loop_
_entity.id
_entity.type
_entity.pdbx_description
1 polymer ?
#
loop_
_entity_poly.entity_id
_entity_poly.type
_entity_poly.pdbx_seq_one_letter_code
_entity_poly.pdbx_strand_id
1 'polypeptide(L)'
;MGLKSRHASMAGKTGTKPNNSVKQNLGEYAPTAHMEDALAPHAPMEPTCGVTQSLTPYQKMKQLLVDRAATPNTITAVEDLQEFLKHPNSEEKVAIRMKLLWISGHTYQQWQLVRLHLVDADSPESLDDLLSVGRSCHMDIDPALLTVTVWNVDSGSNLLPPPGAVVTIRNYSNLRLYQDTQCQLTARLSQLSWEGAPQ
;
A
#
# COMPACT_ATOMS: atom_id res chain seq x y z
N MET A 1 -47.49 -22.07 -33.09
CA MET A 1 -47.34 -23.07 -32.00
C MET A 1 -46.15 -22.60 -31.17
N GLY A 2 -46.12 -22.47 -29.84
CA GLY A 2 -46.99 -22.92 -28.74
C GLY A 2 -46.09 -23.54 -27.66
N LEU A 3 -46.28 -23.40 -26.33
CA LEU A 3 -47.35 -22.81 -25.52
C LEU A 3 -46.77 -22.14 -24.22
N LYS A 4 -47.58 -21.25 -23.61
CA LYS A 4 -47.79 -20.97 -22.15
C LYS A 4 -46.63 -21.25 -21.15
N SER A 5 -46.09 -20.28 -20.39
CA SER A 5 -46.73 -19.45 -19.35
C SER A 5 -47.23 -20.20 -18.10
N ARG A 6 -46.70 -19.86 -16.90
CA ARG A 6 -47.47 -19.53 -15.67
C ARG A 6 -46.62 -18.95 -14.52
N HIS A 7 -47.30 -18.30 -13.58
CA HIS A 7 -46.76 -17.72 -12.34
C HIS A 7 -46.55 -18.76 -11.23
N ALA A 8 -45.71 -18.43 -10.25
CA ALA A 8 -45.99 -18.70 -8.84
C ALA A 8 -45.54 -17.51 -7.97
N SER A 9 -46.25 -17.26 -6.87
CA SER A 9 -45.91 -16.27 -5.83
C SER A 9 -46.25 -16.89 -4.48
N MET A 10 -45.43 -16.66 -3.47
CA MET A 10 -45.82 -16.81 -2.06
C MET A 10 -45.11 -15.77 -1.19
N ALA A 11 -45.80 -15.33 -0.14
CA ALA A 11 -45.30 -14.41 0.86
C ALA A 11 -45.13 -15.12 2.21
N GLY A 12 -44.12 -14.71 2.99
CA GLY A 12 -43.94 -15.13 4.39
C GLY A 12 -44.18 -13.95 5.34
N LYS A 13 -45.14 -14.08 6.28
CA LYS A 13 -45.41 -13.11 7.35
C LYS A 13 -45.21 -13.73 8.73
N THR A 14 -44.18 -13.30 9.45
CA THR A 14 -44.02 -13.32 10.92
C THR A 14 -42.99 -12.23 11.28
N GLY A 15 -42.91 -11.66 12.49
CA GLY A 15 -43.74 -11.80 13.69
C GLY A 15 -43.39 -10.69 14.72
N THR A 16 -44.35 -10.37 15.58
CA THR A 16 -44.46 -9.24 16.53
C THR A 16 -43.28 -8.96 17.49
N LYS A 17 -43.10 -7.68 17.88
CA LYS A 17 -42.44 -7.14 19.11
C LYS A 17 -43.09 -7.71 20.41
N PRO A 18 -42.55 -7.58 21.68
CA PRO A 18 -42.02 -6.32 22.25
C PRO A 18 -41.03 -6.34 23.49
N ASN A 19 -40.61 -5.11 23.89
CA ASN A 19 -40.47 -4.55 25.26
C ASN A 19 -39.44 -5.00 26.35
N ASN A 20 -38.62 -4.00 26.75
CA ASN A 20 -38.46 -3.39 28.10
C ASN A 20 -37.83 -4.12 29.32
N SER A 21 -36.71 -3.51 29.78
CA SER A 21 -36.57 -2.81 31.09
C SER A 21 -36.04 -3.51 32.36
N VAL A 22 -35.07 -2.81 32.99
CA VAL A 22 -34.87 -2.64 34.46
C VAL A 22 -34.32 -3.90 35.19
N LYS A 23 -33.22 -3.82 35.93
CA LYS A 23 -33.10 -3.13 37.25
C LYS A 23 -31.79 -2.37 37.48
N GLN A 24 -31.91 -1.31 38.29
CA GLN A 24 -30.82 -0.64 39.00
C GLN A 24 -30.36 -1.51 40.19
N ASN A 25 -29.21 -1.19 40.76
CA ASN A 25 -29.04 -1.31 42.22
C ASN A 25 -28.16 -0.17 42.75
N LEU A 26 -28.47 0.31 43.95
CA LEU A 26 -27.84 1.48 44.58
C LEU A 26 -27.14 1.04 45.86
N GLY A 27 -25.93 1.53 46.11
CA GLY A 27 -25.14 1.21 47.30
C GLY A 27 -24.28 2.43 47.66
N GLU A 28 -24.56 3.01 48.83
CA GLU A 28 -24.14 4.36 49.23
C GLU A 28 -23.38 4.29 50.59
N TYR A 29 -22.86 5.44 51.05
CA TYR A 29 -22.23 5.70 52.36
C TYR A 29 -20.72 5.38 52.56
N ALA A 30 -19.98 6.48 52.71
CA ALA A 30 -18.77 6.69 53.51
C ALA A 30 -19.07 7.86 54.48
N PRO A 31 -18.12 8.52 55.20
CA PRO A 31 -16.73 8.19 55.57
C PRO A 31 -16.67 7.94 57.12
N THR A 32 -15.77 8.39 58.04
CA THR A 32 -14.59 9.29 58.05
C THR A 32 -13.76 9.05 59.32
N ALA A 33 -12.42 9.15 59.27
CA ALA A 33 -11.56 9.51 60.42
C ALA A 33 -10.13 9.92 59.97
N HIS A 34 -9.56 10.97 60.57
CA HIS A 34 -8.16 11.42 60.42
C HIS A 34 -7.74 12.17 61.71
N MET A 35 -6.51 11.95 62.18
CA MET A 35 -5.75 12.67 63.25
C MET A 35 -4.36 12.00 63.33
N GLU A 36 -3.23 12.62 63.67
CA GLU A 36 -2.80 14.02 63.85
C GLU A 36 -1.27 14.04 63.56
N ASP A 37 -0.77 14.85 62.62
CA ASP A 37 0.07 16.07 62.83
C ASP A 37 1.59 15.85 63.15
N ALA A 38 2.42 16.84 62.76
CA ALA A 38 3.81 17.17 63.14
C ALA A 38 4.82 17.34 61.96
N LEU A 39 5.06 18.62 61.60
CA LEU A 39 6.29 19.24 61.06
C LEU A 39 7.05 18.63 59.84
N ALA A 40 7.26 19.47 58.81
CA ALA A 40 8.16 19.23 57.68
C ALA A 40 9.59 19.80 57.93
N PRO A 41 10.56 19.53 57.04
CA PRO A 41 10.77 20.47 55.92
C PRO A 41 11.02 19.85 54.54
N HIS A 42 10.48 20.52 53.51
CA HIS A 42 10.97 20.60 52.12
C HIS A 42 11.51 19.34 51.44
N ALA A 43 10.60 18.52 50.90
CA ALA A 43 10.88 17.87 49.62
C ALA A 43 10.75 18.91 48.47
N PRO A 44 11.63 18.91 47.45
CA PRO A 44 11.39 19.67 46.24
C PRO A 44 10.25 18.99 45.45
N MET A 45 9.07 19.63 45.40
CA MET A 45 8.07 19.28 44.41
C MET A 45 8.58 19.71 43.03
N GLU A 46 9.14 18.77 42.28
CA GLU A 46 9.21 18.86 40.81
C GLU A 46 7.77 19.07 40.29
N PRO A 47 7.44 20.22 39.68
CA PRO A 47 6.17 20.36 39.00
C PRO A 47 6.28 19.61 37.67
N THR A 48 5.99 18.32 37.67
CA THR A 48 5.85 17.48 36.46
C THR A 48 4.59 17.86 35.67
N CYS A 49 4.42 19.15 35.40
CA CYS A 49 3.57 19.66 34.34
C CYS A 49 4.13 19.09 33.04
N GLY A 50 3.45 18.09 32.50
CA GLY A 50 3.91 17.36 31.32
C GLY A 50 4.07 18.30 30.13
N VAL A 51 5.30 18.74 29.87
CA VAL A 51 5.60 19.64 28.76
C VAL A 51 5.58 18.83 27.46
N THR A 52 4.38 18.56 26.96
CA THR A 52 4.15 18.25 25.54
C THR A 52 4.57 19.48 24.73
N GLN A 53 5.87 19.57 24.45
CA GLN A 53 6.47 20.65 23.65
C GLN A 53 5.84 20.63 22.27
N SER A 54 4.80 21.47 22.09
CA SER A 54 4.07 21.58 20.84
C SER A 54 5.04 22.05 19.76
N LEU A 55 5.46 21.10 18.90
CA LEU A 55 6.44 21.33 17.85
C LEU A 55 6.20 22.66 17.14
N THR A 56 7.24 23.46 16.92
CA THR A 56 7.12 24.72 16.17
C THR A 56 6.51 24.46 14.79
N PRO A 57 5.85 25.44 14.14
CA PRO A 57 5.27 25.24 12.81
C PRO A 57 6.29 24.70 11.78
N TYR A 58 7.56 25.11 11.88
CA TYR A 58 8.65 24.58 11.06
C TYR A 58 9.01 23.12 11.37
N GLN A 59 9.06 22.73 12.65
CA GLN A 59 9.25 21.32 13.04
C GLN A 59 8.05 20.46 12.63
N LYS A 60 6.80 20.94 12.80
CA LYS A 60 5.60 20.26 12.29
C LYS A 60 5.66 20.08 10.78
N MET A 61 6.09 21.10 10.03
CA MET A 61 6.27 21.00 8.58
C MET A 61 7.38 20.00 8.21
N LYS A 62 8.50 19.97 8.93
CA LYS A 62 9.55 18.95 8.73
C LYS A 62 9.05 17.54 9.05
N GLN A 63 8.33 17.36 10.16
CA GLN A 63 7.73 16.09 10.56
C GLN A 63 6.76 15.60 9.46
N LEU A 64 5.80 16.45 9.05
CA LEU A 64 4.85 16.14 7.97
C LEU A 64 5.51 15.89 6.60
N LEU A 65 6.72 16.39 6.36
CA LEU A 65 7.51 16.06 5.15
C LEU A 65 8.24 14.72 5.28
N VAL A 66 8.74 14.38 6.48
CA VAL A 66 9.38 13.09 6.79
C VAL A 66 8.35 11.97 6.83
N ASP A 67 7.24 12.14 7.56
CA ASP A 67 6.14 11.18 7.65
C ASP A 67 5.50 10.92 6.27
N ARG A 68 5.52 11.92 5.38
CA ARG A 68 5.07 11.81 3.98
C ARG A 68 6.10 11.17 3.04
N ALA A 69 7.38 11.19 3.40
CA ALA A 69 8.45 10.51 2.67
C ALA A 69 8.53 9.03 3.05
N ALA A 70 8.41 8.74 4.35
CA ALA A 70 8.35 7.41 4.96
C ALA A 70 6.98 6.75 4.68
N THR A 71 6.75 6.35 3.42
CA THR A 71 5.53 5.63 2.99
C THR A 71 5.44 4.27 3.68
N PRO A 72 4.54 4.07 4.66
CA PRO A 72 4.45 2.80 5.40
C PRO A 72 4.01 1.67 4.48
N ASN A 73 3.11 1.99 3.55
CA ASN A 73 2.66 1.09 2.50
C ASN A 73 3.61 1.22 1.31
N THR A 74 4.71 0.47 1.36
CA THR A 74 5.59 0.22 0.21
C THR A 74 5.74 -1.29 0.02
N ILE A 75 5.21 -1.83 -1.08
CA ILE A 75 5.38 -3.24 -1.44
C ILE A 75 6.71 -3.43 -2.18
N THR A 76 7.49 -4.43 -1.74
CA THR A 76 8.81 -4.76 -2.30
C THR A 76 8.88 -6.09 -3.04
N ALA A 77 7.93 -7.01 -2.80
CA ALA A 77 7.85 -8.31 -3.48
C ALA A 77 6.64 -8.42 -4.43
N VAL A 78 6.75 -9.28 -5.45
CA VAL A 78 5.69 -9.54 -6.42
C VAL A 78 4.55 -10.35 -5.79
N GLU A 79 4.85 -11.27 -4.88
CA GLU A 79 3.85 -12.08 -4.16
C GLU A 79 2.92 -11.18 -3.31
N ASP A 80 3.50 -10.28 -2.50
CA ASP A 80 2.76 -9.23 -1.75
C ASP A 80 1.84 -8.41 -2.67
N LEU A 81 2.32 -8.07 -3.87
CA LEU A 81 1.55 -7.28 -4.84
C LEU A 81 0.37 -8.08 -5.40
N GLN A 82 0.53 -9.40 -5.60
CA GLN A 82 -0.59 -10.27 -5.94
C GLN A 82 -1.59 -10.40 -4.78
N GLU A 83 -1.12 -10.55 -3.54
CA GLU A 83 -2.00 -10.66 -2.36
C GLU A 83 -2.82 -9.37 -2.13
N PHE A 84 -2.18 -8.21 -2.26
CA PHE A 84 -2.84 -6.90 -2.23
C PHE A 84 -3.94 -6.80 -3.31
N LEU A 85 -3.67 -7.29 -4.52
CA LEU A 85 -4.63 -7.27 -5.62
C LEU A 85 -5.76 -8.30 -5.50
N LYS A 86 -5.56 -9.39 -4.77
CA LYS A 86 -6.60 -10.37 -4.42
C LYS A 86 -7.59 -9.81 -3.37
N HIS A 87 -7.22 -8.77 -2.63
CA HIS A 87 -8.02 -8.17 -1.55
C HIS A 87 -8.29 -6.65 -1.73
N PRO A 88 -9.02 -6.23 -2.79
CA PRO A 88 -9.22 -4.81 -3.14
C PRO A 88 -10.24 -4.08 -2.23
N ASN A 89 -9.96 -4.02 -0.93
CA ASN A 89 -10.77 -3.38 0.10
C ASN A 89 -10.15 -2.07 0.66
N SER A 90 -9.04 -1.60 0.10
CA SER A 90 -8.40 -0.34 0.51
C SER A 90 -8.36 0.67 -0.64
N GLU A 91 -8.78 1.91 -0.36
CA GLU A 91 -8.54 3.06 -1.25
C GLU A 91 -7.08 3.57 -1.18
N GLU A 92 -6.28 3.01 -0.27
CA GLU A 92 -4.93 3.47 0.01
C GLU A 92 -3.94 3.11 -1.11
N LYS A 93 -3.32 4.16 -1.68
CA LYS A 93 -2.35 4.02 -2.76
C LYS A 93 -0.97 3.65 -2.22
N VAL A 94 -0.75 2.35 -2.07
CA VAL A 94 0.55 1.73 -1.83
C VAL A 94 1.59 2.19 -2.87
N ALA A 95 2.84 2.38 -2.44
CA ALA A 95 3.98 2.55 -3.34
C ALA A 95 4.54 1.17 -3.72
N ILE A 96 5.11 1.02 -4.90
CA ILE A 96 5.77 -0.22 -5.32
C ILE A 96 7.25 0.07 -5.52
N ARG A 97 8.16 -0.69 -4.89
CA ARG A 97 9.62 -0.58 -5.04
C ARG A 97 10.16 -1.93 -5.49
N MET A 98 10.72 -2.02 -6.70
CA MET A 98 11.13 -3.31 -7.31
C MET A 98 12.40 -3.15 -8.16
N LYS A 99 13.18 -4.22 -8.33
CA LYS A 99 14.45 -4.23 -9.07
C LYS A 99 14.17 -4.40 -10.57
N LEU A 100 14.66 -3.49 -11.41
CA LEU A 100 14.51 -3.58 -12.86
C LEU A 100 15.43 -4.64 -13.46
N LEU A 101 14.87 -5.59 -14.23
CA LEU A 101 15.65 -6.58 -14.98
C LEU A 101 15.92 -6.10 -16.41
N TRP A 102 14.88 -5.79 -17.18
CA TRP A 102 15.02 -5.30 -18.55
C TRP A 102 13.89 -4.38 -19.00
N ILE A 103 14.13 -3.73 -20.12
CA ILE A 103 13.19 -2.87 -20.82
C ILE A 103 12.94 -3.47 -22.20
N SER A 104 11.67 -3.63 -22.61
CA SER A 104 11.31 -3.86 -24.01
C SER A 104 10.53 -2.69 -24.57
N GLY A 105 10.98 -2.15 -25.71
CA GLY A 105 10.25 -1.14 -26.48
C GLY A 105 9.19 -1.78 -27.37
N HIS A 106 8.03 -1.14 -27.51
CA HIS A 106 6.91 -1.59 -28.34
C HIS A 106 6.28 -0.39 -29.05
N THR A 107 5.93 -0.54 -30.32
CA THR A 107 5.18 0.48 -31.07
C THR A 107 3.72 0.04 -31.20
N TYR A 108 2.78 0.85 -30.72
CA TYR A 108 1.35 0.64 -30.91
C TYR A 108 0.77 1.73 -31.81
N GLN A 109 0.50 1.37 -33.06
CA GLN A 109 0.14 2.32 -34.14
C GLN A 109 1.24 3.39 -34.31
N GLN A 110 0.97 4.63 -33.91
CA GLN A 110 1.92 5.76 -33.92
C GLN A 110 2.59 6.03 -32.57
N TRP A 111 2.20 5.31 -31.51
CA TRP A 111 2.63 5.57 -30.14
C TRP A 111 3.76 4.61 -29.74
N GLN A 112 4.89 5.15 -29.30
CA GLN A 112 5.90 4.35 -28.59
C GLN A 112 5.49 4.14 -27.14
N LEU A 113 5.74 2.93 -26.63
CA LEU A 113 5.68 2.60 -25.21
C LEU A 113 6.85 1.69 -24.85
N VAL A 114 7.22 1.70 -23.57
CA VAL A 114 8.14 0.72 -23.01
C VAL A 114 7.43 -0.13 -21.98
N ARG A 115 7.83 -1.40 -21.88
CA ARG A 115 7.54 -2.27 -20.75
C ARG A 115 8.82 -2.43 -19.93
N LEU A 116 8.77 -1.99 -18.68
CA LEU A 116 9.77 -2.34 -17.67
C LEU A 116 9.34 -3.68 -17.04
N HIS A 117 10.29 -4.60 -16.87
CA HIS A 117 10.07 -5.91 -16.27
C HIS A 117 10.86 -5.96 -14.97
N LEU A 118 10.16 -6.02 -13.84
CA LEU A 118 10.75 -5.89 -12.51
C LEU A 118 10.48 -7.12 -11.64
N VAL A 119 11.45 -7.45 -10.80
CA VAL A 119 11.38 -8.48 -9.76
C VAL A 119 11.48 -7.83 -8.38
N ASP A 120 11.30 -8.61 -7.33
CA ASP A 120 11.48 -8.21 -5.93
C ASP A 120 12.71 -7.33 -5.71
N ALA A 121 12.55 -6.22 -4.97
CA ALA A 121 13.61 -5.22 -4.81
C ALA A 121 14.91 -5.82 -4.25
N ASP A 122 14.75 -6.72 -3.28
CA ASP A 122 15.83 -7.22 -2.44
C ASP A 122 16.22 -8.68 -2.81
N SER A 123 15.88 -9.13 -4.04
CA SER A 123 16.27 -10.44 -4.57
C SER A 123 17.80 -10.64 -4.49
N PRO A 124 18.32 -11.80 -4.05
CA PRO A 124 19.75 -12.00 -3.85
C PRO A 124 20.54 -12.34 -5.13
N GLU A 125 19.87 -12.70 -6.22
CA GLU A 125 20.50 -13.12 -7.47
C GLU A 125 21.15 -11.94 -8.23
N SER A 126 22.19 -12.24 -9.01
CA SER A 126 22.80 -11.24 -9.89
C SER A 126 21.88 -10.90 -11.06
N LEU A 127 22.05 -9.70 -11.62
CA LEU A 127 21.30 -9.27 -12.80
C LEU A 127 21.53 -10.21 -14.01
N ASP A 128 22.74 -10.75 -14.18
CA ASP A 128 23.04 -11.68 -15.27
C ASP A 128 22.39 -13.06 -15.07
N ASP A 129 22.29 -13.56 -13.83
CA ASP A 129 21.57 -14.79 -13.54
C ASP A 129 20.07 -14.64 -13.86
N LEU A 130 19.46 -13.55 -13.36
CA LEU A 130 18.05 -13.22 -13.60
C LEU A 130 17.75 -13.00 -15.09
N LEU A 131 18.66 -12.36 -15.82
CA LEU A 131 18.58 -12.22 -17.27
C LEU A 131 18.82 -13.53 -18.01
N SER A 132 19.62 -14.47 -17.49
CA SER A 132 19.84 -15.78 -18.12
C SER A 132 18.55 -16.60 -18.17
N VAL A 133 17.75 -16.53 -17.10
CA VAL A 133 16.41 -17.15 -17.01
C VAL A 133 15.42 -16.37 -17.89
N GLY A 134 15.30 -15.06 -17.68
CA GLY A 134 14.30 -14.21 -18.37
C GLY A 134 14.50 -14.09 -19.89
N ARG A 135 15.71 -14.32 -20.42
CA ARG A 135 15.96 -14.35 -21.88
C ARG A 135 15.43 -15.62 -22.55
N SER A 136 15.05 -16.66 -21.81
CA SER A 136 14.48 -17.89 -22.38
C SER A 136 12.99 -17.74 -22.75
N CYS A 137 12.23 -16.96 -21.98
CA CYS A 137 10.80 -16.69 -22.19
C CYS A 137 10.57 -15.42 -23.04
N HIS A 138 10.99 -15.47 -24.30
CA HIS A 138 10.71 -14.40 -25.26
C HIS A 138 9.19 -14.18 -25.45
N MET A 139 8.70 -13.03 -24.96
CA MET A 139 7.36 -12.42 -25.14
C MET A 139 6.28 -12.67 -24.07
N ASP A 140 6.35 -13.75 -23.30
CA ASP A 140 5.35 -14.02 -22.26
C ASP A 140 5.55 -13.14 -21.02
N ILE A 141 4.44 -12.86 -20.32
CA ILE A 141 4.43 -12.05 -19.10
C ILE A 141 4.52 -13.00 -17.92
N ASP A 142 5.65 -12.99 -17.22
CA ASP A 142 5.92 -13.91 -16.12
C ASP A 142 5.11 -13.55 -14.86
N PRO A 143 4.42 -14.50 -14.20
CA PRO A 143 3.74 -14.24 -12.93
C PRO A 143 4.68 -13.86 -11.77
N ALA A 144 5.97 -14.20 -11.84
CA ALA A 144 7.00 -13.78 -10.90
C ALA A 144 7.55 -12.37 -11.17
N LEU A 145 7.01 -11.64 -12.16
CA LEU A 145 7.44 -10.28 -12.52
C LEU A 145 6.29 -9.28 -12.52
N LEU A 146 6.59 -8.04 -12.14
CA LEU A 146 5.74 -6.88 -12.42
C LEU A 146 6.07 -6.32 -13.80
N THR A 147 5.05 -6.23 -14.67
CA THR A 147 5.14 -5.50 -15.95
C THR A 147 4.58 -4.08 -15.81
N VAL A 148 5.44 -3.07 -16.00
CA VAL A 148 5.08 -1.65 -15.98
C VAL A 148 5.07 -1.10 -17.40
N THR A 149 3.89 -0.71 -17.89
CA THR A 149 3.76 0.01 -19.17
C THR A 149 3.95 1.51 -18.97
N VAL A 150 4.89 2.11 -19.70
CA VAL A 150 5.12 3.57 -19.75
C VAL A 150 4.93 4.07 -21.17
N TRP A 151 4.01 5.02 -21.36
CA TRP A 151 3.63 5.55 -22.66
C TRP A 151 4.47 6.76 -23.09
N ASN A 152 4.66 6.93 -24.40
CA ASN A 152 5.35 8.05 -25.03
C ASN A 152 6.80 8.23 -24.53
N VAL A 153 7.52 7.11 -24.40
CA VAL A 153 8.95 7.04 -24.11
C VAL A 153 9.59 6.02 -25.04
N ASP A 154 10.82 6.29 -25.49
CA ASP A 154 11.62 5.37 -26.30
C ASP A 154 12.51 4.47 -25.41
N SER A 155 12.74 3.22 -25.81
CA SER A 155 13.55 2.25 -25.04
C SER A 155 15.03 2.62 -24.91
N GLY A 156 15.57 3.44 -25.79
CA GLY A 156 16.92 4.02 -25.69
C GLY A 156 16.97 5.35 -24.93
N SER A 157 15.89 5.75 -24.25
CA SER A 157 15.87 7.02 -23.52
C SER A 157 16.69 6.97 -22.23
N ASN A 158 17.71 7.83 -22.14
CA ASN A 158 18.51 8.08 -20.93
C ASN A 158 17.69 8.60 -19.72
N LEU A 159 16.38 8.82 -19.88
CA LEU A 159 15.46 9.16 -18.79
C LEU A 159 14.85 7.92 -18.13
N LEU A 160 15.09 6.72 -18.64
CA LEU A 160 14.64 5.47 -18.04
C LEU A 160 15.65 4.96 -16.99
N PRO A 161 15.19 4.27 -15.93
CA PRO A 161 16.07 3.54 -15.03
C PRO A 161 16.93 2.52 -15.81
N PRO A 162 18.24 2.40 -15.51
CA PRO A 162 19.07 1.35 -16.10
C PRO A 162 18.76 -0.02 -15.47
N PRO A 163 18.98 -1.14 -16.20
CA PRO A 163 18.94 -2.48 -15.63
C PRO A 163 19.74 -2.61 -14.33
N GLY A 164 19.19 -3.36 -13.36
CA GLY A 164 19.73 -3.50 -12.00
C GLY A 164 19.22 -2.43 -11.01
N ALA A 165 18.79 -1.25 -11.49
CA ALA A 165 18.31 -0.20 -10.60
C ALA A 165 17.00 -0.58 -9.88
N VAL A 166 16.88 -0.16 -8.62
CA VAL A 166 15.65 -0.33 -7.85
C VAL A 166 14.73 0.85 -8.11
N VAL A 167 13.56 0.57 -8.68
CA VAL A 167 12.58 1.56 -9.15
C VAL A 167 11.42 1.64 -8.16
N THR A 168 11.20 2.83 -7.61
CA THR A 168 10.01 3.19 -6.83
C THR A 168 8.97 3.89 -7.71
N ILE A 169 7.75 3.37 -7.68
CA ILE A 169 6.60 3.76 -8.50
C ILE A 169 5.50 4.31 -7.60
N ARG A 170 5.01 5.52 -7.87
CA ARG A 170 3.99 6.20 -7.05
C ARG A 170 2.89 6.84 -7.90
N ASN A 171 1.64 6.77 -7.47
CA ASN A 171 0.46 7.32 -8.17
C ASN A 171 0.17 6.69 -9.55
N TYR A 172 0.54 5.42 -9.74
CA TYR A 172 0.25 4.65 -10.97
C TYR A 172 -1.25 4.52 -11.27
N SER A 173 -1.55 3.96 -12.44
CA SER A 173 -2.90 3.69 -12.94
C SER A 173 -3.01 2.24 -13.44
N ASN A 174 -4.23 1.72 -13.54
CA ASN A 174 -4.52 0.38 -14.10
C ASN A 174 -3.72 -0.78 -13.48
N LEU A 175 -3.32 -0.68 -12.21
CA LEU A 175 -2.73 -1.82 -11.49
C LEU A 175 -3.79 -2.92 -11.37
N ARG A 176 -3.46 -4.12 -11.84
CA ARG A 176 -4.34 -5.30 -11.84
C ARG A 176 -3.55 -6.59 -12.00
N LEU A 177 -4.20 -7.70 -11.68
CA LEU A 177 -3.79 -9.01 -12.19
C LEU A 177 -4.32 -9.19 -13.63
N TYR A 178 -3.54 -9.90 -14.44
CA TYR A 178 -3.94 -10.44 -15.75
C TYR A 178 -3.80 -11.96 -15.69
N GLN A 179 -4.76 -12.69 -16.25
CA GLN A 179 -4.87 -14.16 -16.09
C GLN A 179 -4.73 -14.58 -14.60
N ASP A 180 -5.32 -13.77 -13.71
CA ASP A 180 -5.38 -13.94 -12.25
C ASP A 180 -4.03 -14.16 -11.52
N THR A 181 -2.91 -13.91 -12.21
CA THR A 181 -1.55 -14.27 -11.76
C THR A 181 -0.51 -13.18 -12.05
N GLN A 182 -0.57 -12.54 -13.21
CA GLN A 182 0.48 -11.62 -13.68
C GLN A 182 0.21 -10.18 -13.23
N CYS A 183 1.12 -9.59 -12.46
CA CYS A 183 1.03 -8.19 -12.04
C CYS A 183 1.32 -7.23 -13.20
N GLN A 184 0.36 -6.36 -13.53
CA GLN A 184 0.54 -5.33 -14.56
C GLN A 184 0.05 -3.96 -14.08
N LEU A 185 0.74 -2.88 -14.45
CA LEU A 185 0.29 -1.50 -14.23
C LEU A 185 0.66 -0.56 -15.40
N THR A 186 0.07 0.64 -15.40
CA THR A 186 0.42 1.75 -16.29
C THR A 186 0.94 2.95 -15.48
N ALA A 187 2.14 3.41 -15.82
CA ALA A 187 2.79 4.55 -15.19
C ALA A 187 3.18 5.64 -16.21
N ARG A 188 3.47 6.84 -15.70
CA ARG A 188 4.16 7.91 -16.43
C ARG A 188 5.61 7.99 -15.99
N LEU A 189 6.49 8.53 -16.83
CA LEU A 189 7.89 8.74 -16.49
C LEU A 189 8.07 9.55 -15.18
N SER A 190 7.25 10.58 -14.96
CA SER A 190 7.22 11.40 -13.74
C SER A 190 6.62 10.72 -12.50
N GLN A 191 6.31 9.43 -12.57
CA GLN A 191 5.82 8.59 -11.46
C GLN A 191 6.86 7.56 -11.03
N LEU A 192 8.00 7.52 -11.72
CA LEU A 192 9.16 6.68 -11.44
C LEU A 192 10.23 7.50 -10.73
N SER A 193 10.94 6.87 -9.80
CA SER A 193 12.16 7.34 -9.17
C SER A 193 13.02 6.12 -8.87
N TRP A 194 14.34 6.20 -9.00
CA TRP A 194 15.18 5.01 -8.90
C TRP A 194 16.55 5.29 -8.27
N GLU A 195 17.13 4.21 -7.72
CA GLU A 195 18.41 4.18 -7.02
C GLU A 195 19.23 2.96 -7.49
N GLY A 196 20.54 2.94 -7.26
CA GLY A 196 21.39 1.79 -7.62
C GLY A 196 21.62 1.60 -9.11
N ALA A 197 21.96 2.67 -9.85
CA ALA A 197 22.50 2.52 -11.20
C ALA A 197 23.84 1.73 -11.16
N PRO A 198 24.16 0.91 -12.18
CA PRO A 198 25.42 0.17 -12.22
C PRO A 198 26.64 1.10 -12.26
N GLN A 199 27.72 0.67 -11.62
CA GLN A 199 29.08 1.24 -11.76
C GLN A 199 29.86 0.50 -12.85
#